data_AF-A0A1B1KGM4-F1
#
_entry.id   AF-A0A1B1KGM4-F1
#
_cell.length_a   1.000
_cell.length_b   1.000
_cell.length_c   1.000
_cell.angle_alpha   90.00
_cell.angle_beta   90.00
_cell.angle_gamma   90.00
#
_symmetry.space_group_name_H-M   'P 1'
#
loop_
_entity.id
_entity.type
_entity.pdbx_description
1 polymer ?
#
loop_
_entity_poly.entity_id
_entity_poly.type
_entity_poly.pdbx_seq_one_letter_code
_entity_poly.pdbx_strand_id
1 'polypeptide(L)'
;MRPVACVPHRGRVRVGRAYPPPTCETVWRAGPVRIGPGGTAPISRSDFPYWCYNLGHEFGKGVGMTVTDTRSALAANSAREHLLRLDRLRLIDKAQNEGFTLRQIADLLEISATQVHRLAQRVLQQPGELERTPQEVIYQRSAGVITDDEMMDTLVHWNYTYGYVPTEDDQSMDAYAKGSWDEVRRAYRRGLLADDEWDVLFEGTRTARQAQRAAARR
;
A
#
# COMPACT_ATOMS: atom_id res chain seq x y z
N MET A 1 -51.63 29.79 42.60
CA MET A 1 -50.80 29.02 41.64
C MET A 1 -50.54 29.87 40.41
N ARG A 2 -49.31 30.36 40.28
CA ARG A 2 -48.74 31.06 39.12
C ARG A 2 -47.26 30.67 39.05
N PRO A 3 -46.69 30.35 37.88
CA PRO A 3 -45.29 29.93 37.78
C PRO A 3 -44.35 31.12 37.88
N VAL A 4 -43.29 30.93 38.69
CA VAL A 4 -42.19 31.88 38.91
C VAL A 4 -41.22 31.80 37.73
N ALA A 5 -40.95 32.95 37.12
CA ALA A 5 -39.92 33.11 36.10
C ALA A 5 -38.53 33.15 36.74
N CYS A 6 -37.61 32.30 36.28
CA CYS A 6 -36.19 32.38 36.61
C CYS A 6 -35.47 33.37 35.70
N VAL A 7 -34.84 34.36 36.33
CA VAL A 7 -33.91 35.34 35.75
C VAL A 7 -32.55 34.65 35.50
N PRO A 8 -31.89 34.80 34.33
CA PRO A 8 -30.53 34.32 34.16
C PRO A 8 -29.52 35.37 34.66
N HIS A 9 -28.73 34.99 35.66
CA HIS A 9 -27.57 35.76 36.12
C HIS A 9 -26.52 35.88 35.01
N ARG A 10 -26.23 37.14 34.62
CA ARG A 10 -25.05 37.51 33.82
C ARG A 10 -23.78 37.35 34.66
N GLY A 11 -23.11 36.21 34.53
CA GLY A 11 -21.70 36.05 34.88
C GLY A 11 -20.82 36.25 33.65
N ARG A 12 -20.08 37.37 33.57
CA ARG A 12 -19.02 37.59 32.58
C ARG A 12 -17.87 36.61 32.84
N VAL A 13 -17.67 35.63 31.97
CA VAL A 13 -16.41 34.88 31.90
C VAL A 13 -15.39 35.73 31.12
N ARG A 14 -14.29 36.09 31.79
CA ARG A 14 -13.11 36.69 31.14
C ARG A 14 -12.56 35.71 30.11
N VAL A 15 -12.44 36.15 28.87
CA VAL A 15 -11.71 35.45 27.81
C VAL A 15 -10.23 35.44 28.18
N GLY A 16 -9.77 34.37 28.83
CA GLY A 16 -8.34 34.09 28.96
C GLY A 16 -7.76 33.80 27.59
N ARG A 17 -6.60 34.38 27.28
CA ARG A 17 -5.80 34.11 26.07
C ARG A 17 -5.84 32.62 25.72
N ALA A 18 -6.47 32.29 24.59
CA ALA A 18 -6.33 30.98 23.98
C ALA A 18 -4.86 30.81 23.58
N TYR A 19 -4.13 29.98 24.33
CA TYR A 19 -2.88 29.42 23.83
C TYR A 19 -3.25 28.54 22.63
N PRO A 20 -2.60 28.67 21.47
CA PRO A 20 -2.74 27.68 20.41
C PRO A 20 -2.30 26.32 20.97
N PRO A 21 -2.92 25.20 20.53
CA PRO A 21 -2.46 23.88 20.93
C PRO A 21 -0.97 23.75 20.57
N PRO A 22 -0.13 23.19 21.46
CA PRO A 22 1.29 23.04 21.18
C PRO A 22 1.46 22.23 19.89
N THR A 23 2.23 22.77 18.95
CA THR A 23 2.67 22.00 17.77
C THR A 23 3.52 20.82 18.23
N CYS A 24 3.56 19.73 17.44
CA CYS A 24 4.30 18.50 17.77
C CYS A 24 5.78 18.74 18.13
N GLU A 25 6.37 19.85 17.64
CA GLU A 25 7.73 20.26 17.93
C GLU A 25 7.93 20.75 19.38
N THR A 26 6.87 21.27 20.02
CA THR A 26 6.90 21.78 21.40
C THR A 26 6.91 20.64 22.42
N VAL A 27 6.29 19.50 22.09
CA VAL A 27 6.22 18.30 22.96
C VAL A 27 7.53 17.52 22.94
N TRP A 28 8.26 17.53 21.82
CA TRP A 28 9.54 16.82 21.68
C TRP A 28 10.73 17.50 22.39
N ARG A 29 10.69 18.83 22.61
CA ARG A 29 11.76 19.56 23.31
C ARG A 29 11.61 19.64 24.83
N ALA A 30 10.45 19.26 25.37
CA ALA A 30 10.27 19.13 26.80
C ALA A 30 10.91 17.80 27.24
N GLY A 31 12.08 17.88 27.88
CA GLY A 31 12.69 16.72 28.54
C GLY A 31 11.75 16.05 29.56
N PRO A 32 12.18 14.93 30.19
CA PRO A 32 11.30 14.07 30.97
C PRO A 32 10.50 14.84 32.04
N VAL A 33 9.17 14.63 32.05
CA VAL A 33 8.26 15.22 33.03
C VAL A 33 8.46 14.50 34.37
N ARG A 34 8.81 15.24 35.43
CA ARG A 34 8.84 14.71 36.80
C ARG A 34 7.41 14.49 37.30
N ILE A 35 7.08 13.24 37.62
CA ILE A 35 5.87 12.89 38.37
C ILE A 35 6.30 12.55 39.81
N GLY A 36 6.33 13.56 40.69
CA GLY A 36 6.59 13.36 42.12
C GLY A 36 8.03 12.92 42.49
N PRO A 37 8.32 12.78 43.80
CA PRO A 37 9.68 12.55 44.27
C PRO A 37 10.03 11.05 44.17
N GLY A 38 10.80 10.68 43.14
CA GLY A 38 11.58 9.43 43.16
C GLY A 38 11.43 8.45 42.00
N GLY A 39 10.75 8.78 40.90
CA GLY A 39 10.64 7.86 39.75
C GLY A 39 10.65 8.57 38.40
N THR A 40 11.59 8.18 37.53
CA THR A 40 11.55 8.51 36.10
C THR A 40 11.06 7.27 35.36
N ALA A 41 9.92 7.35 34.67
CA ALA A 41 9.45 6.28 33.79
C ALA A 41 9.71 6.67 32.32
N PRO A 42 10.14 5.74 31.46
CA PRO A 42 10.21 6.00 30.02
C PRO A 42 8.79 6.12 29.45
N ILE A 43 8.58 7.12 28.60
CA ILE A 43 7.31 7.37 27.91
C ILE A 43 7.04 6.21 26.95
N SER A 44 5.90 5.53 27.10
CA SER A 44 5.48 4.44 26.24
C SER A 44 4.64 4.97 25.07
N ARG A 45 4.74 4.30 23.91
CA ARG A 45 3.99 4.64 22.69
C ARG A 45 2.46 4.52 22.85
N SER A 46 2.02 3.82 23.89
CA SER A 46 0.62 3.65 24.29
C SER A 46 0.01 4.86 25.01
N ASP A 47 0.82 5.85 25.42
CA ASP A 47 0.37 6.97 26.25
C ASP A 47 -0.15 8.16 25.41
N PHE A 48 -0.20 8.03 24.08
CA PHE A 48 -0.69 9.07 23.17
C PHE A 48 -2.16 8.87 22.77
N PRO A 49 -3.02 9.90 22.85
CA PRO A 49 -4.40 9.82 22.38
C PRO A 49 -4.51 9.55 20.87
N TYR A 50 -5.47 8.70 20.48
CA TYR A 50 -5.73 8.27 19.09
C TYR A 50 -5.92 9.41 18.07
N TRP A 51 -6.23 10.63 18.52
CA TRP A 51 -6.39 11.80 17.65
C TRP A 51 -5.07 12.34 17.07
N CYS A 52 -3.91 11.92 17.58
CA CYS A 52 -2.61 12.26 16.98
C CYS A 52 -2.32 11.49 15.67
N TYR A 53 -3.05 10.42 15.37
CA TYR A 53 -2.83 9.62 14.16
C TYR A 53 -3.63 10.14 12.94
N ASN A 54 -4.58 11.05 13.14
CA ASN A 54 -5.51 11.53 12.13
C ASN A 54 -5.47 13.06 11.95
N LEU A 55 -4.28 13.63 11.74
CA LEU A 55 -4.14 14.98 11.19
C LEU A 55 -3.57 14.92 9.77
N GLY A 56 -4.46 14.64 8.82
CA GLY A 56 -4.20 14.73 7.39
C GLY A 56 -5.47 15.06 6.60
N HIS A 57 -6.52 15.59 7.23
CA HIS A 57 -7.71 16.02 6.52
C HIS A 57 -8.17 17.38 7.04
N GLU A 58 -8.26 18.32 6.10
CA GLU A 58 -8.95 19.62 6.15
C GLU A 58 -8.22 20.82 6.78
N PHE A 59 -7.43 21.52 5.97
CA PHE A 59 -7.46 22.98 5.94
C PHE A 59 -7.37 23.48 4.49
N GLY A 60 -8.34 24.29 4.09
CA GLY A 60 -8.69 24.55 2.70
C GLY A 60 -7.87 25.60 1.95
N LYS A 61 -8.01 25.49 0.61
CA LYS A 61 -8.00 26.54 -0.42
C LYS A 61 -6.74 27.40 -0.58
N GLY A 62 -5.76 26.81 -1.25
CA GLY A 62 -4.80 27.50 -2.11
C GLY A 62 -4.38 26.51 -3.21
N VAL A 63 -4.18 26.97 -4.45
CA VAL A 63 -3.63 26.15 -5.55
C VAL A 63 -2.19 25.82 -5.20
N GLY A 64 -2.01 24.77 -4.39
CA GLY A 64 -0.73 24.23 -3.97
C GLY A 64 -0.92 22.73 -3.85
N MET A 65 -0.37 21.99 -4.81
CA MET A 65 -0.33 20.53 -4.77
C MET A 65 0.34 20.13 -3.45
N THR A 66 -0.43 19.56 -2.52
CA THR A 66 0.11 19.16 -1.22
C THR A 66 1.03 17.95 -1.41
N VAL A 67 2.01 17.74 -0.53
CA VAL A 67 2.97 16.63 -0.66
C VAL A 67 2.28 15.26 -0.80
N THR A 68 1.13 15.08 -0.15
CA THR A 68 0.27 13.89 -0.27
C THR A 68 -0.28 13.71 -1.69
N ASP A 69 -0.73 14.81 -2.32
CA ASP A 69 -1.22 14.81 -3.70
C ASP A 69 -0.10 14.45 -4.69
N THR A 70 1.11 15.02 -4.51
CA THR A 70 2.28 14.69 -5.33
C THR A 70 2.68 13.22 -5.19
N ARG A 71 2.69 12.67 -3.96
CA ARG A 71 3.02 11.25 -3.73
C ARG A 71 2.00 10.33 -4.40
N SER A 72 0.71 10.62 -4.25
CA SER A 72 -0.36 9.87 -4.89
C SER A 72 -0.27 9.94 -6.42
N ALA A 73 0.01 11.13 -6.99
CA ALA A 73 0.21 11.29 -8.42
C ALA A 73 1.43 10.50 -8.95
N LEU A 74 2.54 10.51 -8.21
CA LEU A 74 3.73 9.71 -8.55
C LEU A 74 3.44 8.20 -8.46
N ALA A 75 2.71 7.76 -7.44
CA ALA A 75 2.30 6.35 -7.31
C ALA A 75 1.40 5.92 -8.47
N ALA A 76 0.43 6.75 -8.85
CA ALA A 76 -0.46 6.51 -9.98
C ALA A 76 0.30 6.46 -11.32
N ASN A 77 1.24 7.38 -11.54
CA ASN A 77 2.08 7.37 -12.73
C ASN A 77 2.98 6.12 -12.78
N SER A 78 3.64 5.78 -11.67
CA SER A 78 4.45 4.57 -11.55
C SER A 78 3.64 3.29 -11.81
N ALA A 79 2.40 3.25 -11.32
CA ALA A 79 1.47 2.15 -11.57
C ALA A 79 1.14 2.03 -13.06
N ARG A 80 0.79 3.14 -13.74
CA ARG A 80 0.52 3.15 -15.19
C ARG A 80 1.71 2.68 -15.99
N GLU A 81 2.92 3.17 -15.68
CA GLU A 81 4.13 2.71 -16.36
C GLU A 81 4.37 1.20 -16.19
N HIS A 82 4.05 0.67 -15.00
CA HIS A 82 4.18 -0.75 -14.76
C HIS A 82 3.17 -1.57 -15.56
N LEU A 83 1.91 -1.14 -15.61
CA LEU A 83 0.87 -1.81 -16.40
C LEU A 83 1.23 -1.77 -17.89
N LEU A 84 1.64 -0.61 -18.42
CA LEU A 84 2.09 -0.47 -19.81
C LEU A 84 3.28 -1.38 -20.14
N ARG A 85 4.19 -1.60 -19.19
CA ARG A 85 5.31 -2.53 -19.36
C ARG A 85 4.82 -3.97 -19.50
N LEU A 86 3.87 -4.40 -18.66
CA LEU A 86 3.28 -5.74 -18.72
C LEU A 86 2.49 -5.93 -20.01
N ASP A 87 1.66 -4.95 -20.38
CA ASP A 87 0.89 -4.97 -21.62
C ASP A 87 1.80 -5.06 -22.84
N ARG A 88 2.93 -4.34 -22.84
CA ARG A 88 3.93 -4.47 -23.91
C ARG A 88 4.49 -5.88 -24.00
N LEU A 89 4.83 -6.53 -22.88
CA LEU A 89 5.33 -7.90 -22.90
C LEU A 89 4.28 -8.88 -23.44
N ARG A 90 3.02 -8.75 -22.98
CA ARG A 90 1.89 -9.57 -23.45
C ARG A 90 1.60 -9.37 -24.93
N LEU A 91 1.70 -8.13 -25.42
CA LEU A 91 1.51 -7.82 -26.84
C LEU A 91 2.64 -8.38 -27.72
N ILE A 92 3.89 -8.32 -27.25
CA ILE A 92 5.03 -8.94 -27.97
C ILE A 92 4.83 -10.45 -28.07
N ASP A 93 4.52 -11.12 -26.94
CA ASP A 93 4.26 -12.55 -26.91
C ASP A 93 3.12 -12.93 -27.85
N LYS A 94 1.99 -12.23 -27.76
CA LYS A 94 0.84 -12.42 -28.65
C LYS A 94 1.21 -12.24 -30.13
N ALA A 95 1.94 -11.17 -30.48
CA ALA A 95 2.34 -10.92 -31.86
C ALA A 95 3.27 -12.02 -32.41
N GLN A 96 4.18 -12.55 -31.59
CA GLN A 96 5.00 -13.69 -31.98
C GLN A 96 4.17 -14.96 -32.21
N ASN A 97 3.17 -15.22 -31.35
CA ASN A 97 2.24 -16.33 -31.52
C ASN A 97 1.35 -16.18 -32.76
N GLU A 98 1.09 -14.95 -33.20
CA GLU A 98 0.39 -14.63 -34.46
C GLU A 98 1.30 -14.64 -35.70
N GLY A 99 2.60 -14.91 -35.53
CA GLY A 99 3.57 -15.05 -36.63
C GLY A 99 4.22 -13.76 -37.11
N PHE A 100 4.08 -12.65 -36.37
CA PHE A 100 4.80 -11.42 -36.69
C PHE A 100 6.31 -11.59 -36.51
N THR A 101 7.09 -11.04 -37.44
CA THR A 101 8.55 -11.00 -37.32
C THR A 101 8.97 -9.94 -36.30
N LEU A 102 10.15 -10.13 -35.68
CA LEU A 102 10.71 -9.14 -34.73
C LEU A 102 10.87 -7.75 -35.34
N ARG A 103 11.12 -7.67 -36.66
CA ARG A 103 11.21 -6.40 -37.39
C ARG A 103 9.85 -5.70 -37.49
N GLN A 104 8.80 -6.43 -37.85
CA GLN A 104 7.44 -5.86 -37.90
C GLN A 104 6.98 -5.37 -36.52
N ILE A 105 7.27 -6.14 -35.47
CA ILE A 105 6.96 -5.73 -34.08
C ILE A 105 7.75 -4.48 -33.70
N ALA A 106 9.04 -4.41 -34.07
CA ALA A 106 9.89 -3.26 -33.82
C ALA A 106 9.39 -1.99 -34.52
N ASP A 107 8.98 -2.12 -35.79
CA ASP A 107 8.42 -1.01 -36.57
C ASP A 107 7.11 -0.50 -35.96
N LEU A 108 6.22 -1.39 -35.49
CA LEU A 108 4.95 -1.02 -34.85
C LEU A 108 5.12 -0.39 -33.46
N LEU A 109 6.12 -0.82 -32.69
CA LEU A 109 6.41 -0.31 -31.35
C LEU A 109 7.36 0.89 -31.35
N GLU A 110 7.85 1.30 -32.53
CA GLU A 110 8.85 2.37 -32.72
C GLU A 110 10.11 2.18 -31.85
N ILE A 111 10.57 0.93 -31.70
CA ILE A 111 11.78 0.57 -30.96
C ILE A 111 12.70 -0.31 -31.80
N SER A 112 13.95 -0.50 -31.38
CA SER A 112 14.88 -1.35 -32.12
C SER A 112 14.48 -2.84 -32.07
N ALA A 113 14.74 -3.57 -33.17
CA ALA A 113 14.55 -5.02 -33.22
C ALA A 113 15.35 -5.77 -32.15
N THR A 114 16.53 -5.28 -31.77
CA THR A 114 17.34 -5.81 -30.66
C THR A 114 16.60 -5.67 -29.33
N GLN A 115 15.91 -4.55 -29.09
CA GLN A 115 15.13 -4.35 -27.87
C GLN A 115 13.90 -5.28 -27.84
N VAL A 116 13.19 -5.44 -28.95
CA VAL A 116 12.10 -6.43 -29.06
C VAL A 116 12.63 -7.83 -28.77
N HIS A 117 13.76 -8.22 -29.35
CA HIS A 117 14.38 -9.52 -29.10
C HIS A 117 14.68 -9.75 -27.61
N ARG A 118 15.23 -8.75 -26.90
CA ARG A 118 15.48 -8.84 -25.45
C ARG A 118 14.19 -9.01 -24.65
N LEU A 119 13.13 -8.29 -25.02
CA LEU A 119 11.82 -8.40 -24.36
C LEU A 119 11.19 -9.77 -24.61
N ALA A 120 11.25 -10.28 -25.84
CA ALA A 120 10.78 -11.62 -26.18
C ALA A 120 11.57 -12.71 -25.42
N GLN A 121 12.89 -12.60 -25.36
CA GLN A 121 13.72 -13.54 -24.60
C GLN A 121 13.40 -13.54 -23.10
N ARG A 122 13.09 -12.37 -22.55
CA ARG A 122 12.66 -12.28 -21.15
C ARG A 122 11.36 -13.04 -20.90
N VAL A 123 10.38 -12.93 -21.80
CA VAL A 123 9.13 -13.70 -21.71
C VAL A 123 9.41 -15.20 -21.74
N LEU A 124 10.27 -15.68 -22.64
CA LEU A 124 10.63 -17.10 -22.73
C LEU A 124 11.31 -17.61 -21.46
N GLN A 125 12.16 -16.79 -20.82
CA GLN A 125 12.85 -17.15 -19.58
C GLN A 125 11.95 -17.08 -18.35
N GLN A 126 10.93 -16.22 -18.37
CA GLN A 126 10.05 -15.94 -17.24
C GLN A 126 8.59 -15.89 -17.70
N PRO A 127 8.00 -17.00 -18.17
CA PRO A 127 6.63 -17.01 -18.68
C PRO A 127 5.61 -16.58 -17.62
N GLY A 128 5.89 -16.88 -16.35
CA GLY A 128 5.06 -16.45 -15.21
C GLY A 128 4.98 -14.93 -15.01
N GLU A 129 5.85 -14.12 -15.64
CA GLU A 129 5.73 -12.65 -15.61
C GLU A 129 4.51 -12.14 -16.40
N LEU A 130 3.99 -12.95 -17.33
CA LEU A 130 2.80 -12.59 -18.10
C LEU A 130 1.50 -12.88 -17.35
N GLU A 131 1.54 -13.78 -16.36
CA GLU A 131 0.37 -14.13 -15.56
C GLU A 131 -0.14 -12.90 -14.81
N ARG A 132 -1.47 -12.79 -14.70
CA ARG A 132 -2.07 -11.72 -13.92
C ARG A 132 -1.71 -11.93 -12.45
N THR A 133 -1.17 -10.91 -11.80
CA THR A 133 -0.73 -11.02 -10.40
C THR A 133 -1.54 -10.11 -9.46
N PRO A 134 -1.60 -10.39 -8.14
CA PRO A 134 -2.22 -9.48 -7.19
C PRO A 134 -1.63 -8.07 -7.22
N GLN A 135 -0.31 -7.95 -7.47
CA GLN A 135 0.34 -6.64 -7.60
C GLN A 135 -0.26 -5.83 -8.75
N GLU A 136 -0.55 -6.49 -9.88
CA GLU A 136 -1.15 -5.86 -11.04
C GLU A 136 -2.53 -5.28 -10.72
N VAL A 137 -3.37 -6.02 -10.00
CA VAL A 137 -4.70 -5.56 -9.57
C VAL A 137 -4.58 -4.29 -8.70
N ILE A 138 -3.62 -4.27 -7.78
CA ILE A 138 -3.38 -3.09 -6.93
C ILE A 138 -2.88 -1.88 -7.74
N TYR A 139 -2.06 -2.12 -8.77
CA TYR A 139 -1.65 -1.06 -9.69
C TYR A 139 -2.80 -0.59 -10.57
N GLN A 140 -3.75 -1.45 -10.96
CA GLN A 140 -4.95 -1.04 -11.68
C GLN A 140 -5.75 -0.03 -10.85
N ARG A 141 -5.92 -0.26 -9.53
CA ARG A 141 -6.54 0.71 -8.61
C ARG A 141 -5.75 2.01 -8.56
N SER A 142 -4.44 1.89 -8.33
CA SER A 142 -3.55 3.06 -8.24
C SER A 142 -3.53 3.90 -9.52
N ALA A 143 -3.69 3.28 -10.68
CA ALA A 143 -3.77 3.93 -11.98
C ALA A 143 -5.14 4.58 -12.27
N GLY A 144 -6.17 4.24 -11.49
CA GLY A 144 -7.57 4.65 -11.68
C GLY A 144 -8.32 3.81 -12.72
N VAL A 145 -7.86 2.59 -13.01
CA VAL A 145 -8.48 1.67 -13.98
C VAL A 145 -9.63 0.89 -13.35
N ILE A 146 -9.49 0.52 -12.08
CA ILE A 146 -10.52 -0.13 -11.28
C ILE A 146 -10.74 0.63 -9.98
N THR A 147 -11.89 0.44 -9.37
CA THR A 147 -12.26 0.98 -8.07
C THR A 147 -11.66 0.17 -6.92
N ASP A 148 -11.70 0.73 -5.70
CA ASP A 148 -11.26 0.04 -4.49
C ASP A 148 -12.09 -1.24 -4.24
N ASP A 149 -13.41 -1.18 -4.44
CA ASP A 149 -14.31 -2.33 -4.27
C ASP A 149 -14.00 -3.47 -5.26
N GLU A 150 -13.79 -3.15 -6.55
CA GLU A 150 -13.42 -4.14 -7.57
C GLU A 150 -12.05 -4.78 -7.30
N MET A 151 -11.09 -3.98 -6.82
CA MET A 151 -9.79 -4.47 -6.39
C MET A 151 -9.95 -5.45 -5.22
N MET A 152 -10.70 -5.07 -4.19
CA MET A 152 -10.88 -5.89 -3.00
C MET A 152 -11.65 -7.17 -3.28
N ASP A 153 -12.71 -7.13 -4.08
CA ASP A 153 -13.45 -8.33 -4.51
C ASP A 153 -12.53 -9.32 -5.24
N THR A 154 -11.70 -8.81 -6.15
CA THR A 154 -10.72 -9.62 -6.87
C THR A 154 -9.69 -10.26 -5.93
N LEU A 155 -9.15 -9.49 -4.99
CA LEU A 155 -8.08 -9.93 -4.10
C LEU A 155 -8.56 -10.89 -3.02
N VAL A 156 -9.76 -10.71 -2.48
CA VAL A 156 -10.35 -11.61 -1.47
C VAL A 156 -10.57 -13.01 -2.04
N HIS A 157 -10.96 -13.12 -3.31
CA HIS A 157 -11.17 -14.39 -3.99
C HIS A 157 -9.90 -14.97 -4.65
N TRP A 158 -8.75 -14.34 -4.45
CA TRP A 158 -7.50 -14.78 -5.08
C TRP A 158 -6.94 -16.04 -4.41
N ASN A 159 -6.58 -17.05 -5.22
CA ASN A 159 -5.90 -18.24 -4.71
C ASN A 159 -4.40 -17.95 -4.46
N TYR A 160 -4.08 -17.47 -3.27
CA TYR A 160 -2.73 -17.04 -2.93
C TYR A 160 -1.74 -18.20 -2.80
N THR A 161 -0.58 -18.01 -3.42
CA THR A 161 0.64 -18.78 -3.22
C THR A 161 1.56 -18.04 -2.24
N TYR A 162 2.27 -18.81 -1.42
CA TYR A 162 3.18 -18.27 -0.42
C TYR A 162 4.60 -18.64 -0.79
N GLY A 163 5.53 -17.70 -0.58
CA GLY A 163 6.91 -17.95 -0.91
C GLY A 163 7.52 -19.01 0.00
N TYR A 164 8.39 -19.82 -0.59
CA TYR A 164 9.04 -20.96 0.03
C TYR A 164 10.53 -20.97 -0.35
N VAL A 165 11.33 -21.70 0.42
CA VAL A 165 12.73 -21.98 0.04
C VAL A 165 12.71 -23.30 -0.72
N PRO A 166 13.07 -23.31 -2.02
CA PRO A 166 13.19 -24.55 -2.78
C PRO A 166 14.27 -25.44 -2.18
N THR A 167 14.01 -26.74 -2.15
CA THR A 167 14.99 -27.77 -1.79
C THR A 167 15.24 -28.63 -3.02
N GLU A 168 16.50 -28.79 -3.41
CA GLU A 168 16.93 -29.71 -4.47
C GLU A 168 17.94 -30.67 -3.86
N ASP A 169 17.75 -31.99 -4.04
CA ASP A 169 18.59 -33.04 -3.47
C ASP A 169 18.89 -32.90 -1.96
N ASP A 170 17.86 -32.58 -1.17
CA ASP A 170 17.94 -32.37 0.29
C ASP A 170 18.86 -31.21 0.73
N GLN A 171 19.29 -30.39 -0.25
CA GLN A 171 19.99 -29.14 -0.01
C GLN A 171 19.00 -27.98 -0.19
N SER A 172 18.89 -27.15 0.85
CA SER A 172 18.16 -25.89 0.74
C SER A 172 18.88 -25.00 -0.27
N MET A 173 18.20 -24.64 -1.35
CA MET A 173 18.72 -23.66 -2.28
C MET A 173 18.69 -22.29 -1.59
N ASP A 174 19.75 -21.50 -1.75
CA ASP A 174 19.89 -20.21 -1.05
C ASP A 174 18.92 -19.11 -1.57
N ALA A 175 18.03 -19.47 -2.50
CA ALA A 175 17.12 -18.56 -3.19
C ALA A 175 15.66 -18.76 -2.75
N TYR A 176 15.13 -17.82 -1.97
CA TYR A 176 13.70 -17.75 -1.65
C TYR A 176 12.83 -17.54 -2.90
N ALA A 177 11.95 -18.48 -3.21
CA ALA A 177 10.93 -18.35 -4.24
C ALA A 177 9.76 -17.52 -3.69
N LYS A 178 9.42 -16.41 -4.35
CA LYS A 178 8.36 -15.49 -3.89
C LYS A 178 6.99 -16.02 -4.29
N GLY A 179 6.03 -15.95 -3.37
CA GLY A 179 4.62 -16.24 -3.66
C GLY A 179 3.84 -14.98 -4.00
N SER A 180 2.65 -15.15 -4.57
CA SER A 180 1.73 -14.05 -4.90
C SER A 180 1.27 -13.27 -3.66
N TRP A 181 1.26 -13.88 -2.46
CA TRP A 181 1.03 -13.14 -1.22
C TRP A 181 2.14 -12.12 -0.88
N ASP A 182 3.39 -12.41 -1.26
CA ASP A 182 4.51 -11.49 -0.97
C ASP A 182 4.40 -10.19 -1.78
N GLU A 183 3.65 -10.22 -2.87
CA GLU A 183 3.31 -9.04 -3.66
C GLU A 183 2.32 -8.13 -2.93
N VAL A 184 1.24 -8.69 -2.37
CA VAL A 184 0.26 -7.95 -1.54
C VAL A 184 0.97 -7.33 -0.34
N ARG A 185 1.83 -8.09 0.35
CA ARG A 185 2.64 -7.57 1.47
C ARG A 185 3.57 -6.44 1.04
N ARG A 186 4.14 -6.52 -0.17
CA ARG A 186 4.98 -5.46 -0.70
C ARG A 186 4.17 -4.21 -1.02
N ALA A 187 2.98 -4.35 -1.59
CA ALA A 187 2.09 -3.24 -1.90
C ALA A 187 1.64 -2.50 -0.64
N TYR A 188 1.26 -3.23 0.41
CA TYR A 188 0.94 -2.64 1.72
C TYR A 188 2.12 -1.84 2.30
N ARG A 189 3.33 -2.40 2.31
CA ARG A 189 4.53 -1.66 2.78
C ARG A 189 4.86 -0.41 1.97
N ARG A 190 4.40 -0.32 0.71
CA ARG A 190 4.56 0.86 -0.15
C ARG A 190 3.46 1.90 0.08
N GLY A 191 2.42 1.57 0.86
CA GLY A 191 1.25 2.40 1.08
C GLY A 191 0.28 2.39 -0.10
N LEU A 192 0.26 1.32 -0.89
CA LEU A 192 -0.71 1.13 -2.00
C LEU A 192 -1.98 0.39 -1.55
N LEU A 193 -1.99 -0.06 -0.29
CA LEU A 193 -3.15 -0.62 0.40
C LEU A 193 -3.30 0.14 1.71
N ALA A 194 -4.54 0.43 2.09
CA ALA A 194 -4.91 0.96 3.39
C ALA A 194 -4.85 -0.14 4.47
N ASP A 195 -4.81 0.27 5.73
CA ASP A 195 -4.67 -0.65 6.86
C ASP A 195 -5.90 -1.60 7.00
N ASP A 196 -7.09 -1.09 6.73
CA ASP A 196 -8.34 -1.85 6.75
C ASP A 196 -8.43 -2.86 5.59
N GLU A 197 -8.03 -2.46 4.38
CA GLU A 197 -7.89 -3.36 3.23
C GLU A 197 -6.91 -4.50 3.54
N TRP A 198 -5.77 -4.16 4.16
CA TRP A 198 -4.78 -5.14 4.58
C TRP A 198 -5.34 -6.14 5.60
N ASP A 199 -6.06 -5.66 6.61
CA ASP A 199 -6.63 -6.50 7.66
C ASP A 199 -7.66 -7.49 7.10
N VAL A 200 -8.53 -7.04 6.19
CA VAL A 200 -9.51 -7.91 5.50
C VAL A 200 -8.79 -9.01 4.72
N LEU A 201 -7.79 -8.65 3.91
CA LEU A 201 -7.03 -9.63 3.13
C LEU A 201 -6.23 -10.58 4.04
N PHE A 202 -5.68 -10.06 5.14
CA PHE A 202 -4.88 -10.84 6.07
C PHE A 202 -5.73 -11.89 6.81
N GLU A 203 -6.92 -11.51 7.27
CA GLU A 203 -7.83 -12.41 7.96
C GLU A 203 -8.41 -13.48 7.02
N GLY A 204 -8.84 -13.09 5.82
CA GLY A 204 -9.35 -14.03 4.80
C GLY A 204 -8.33 -15.12 4.41
N THR A 205 -7.04 -14.79 4.52
CA THR A 205 -5.94 -15.70 4.17
C THR A 205 -5.33 -16.45 5.36
N ARG A 206 -5.81 -16.20 6.59
CA ARG A 206 -5.27 -16.80 7.82
C ARG A 206 -5.36 -18.32 7.81
N THR A 207 -6.51 -18.86 7.42
CA THR A 207 -6.76 -20.31 7.40
C THR A 207 -5.87 -21.03 6.38
N ALA A 208 -5.74 -20.47 5.17
CA ALA A 208 -4.85 -21.03 4.14
C ALA A 208 -3.39 -21.07 4.59
N ARG A 209 -2.90 -20.00 5.25
CA ARG A 209 -1.54 -19.97 5.83
C ARG A 209 -1.33 -21.02 6.92
N GLN A 210 -2.30 -21.18 7.81
CA GLN A 210 -2.21 -22.15 8.91
C GLN A 210 -2.14 -23.58 8.38
N ALA A 211 -2.98 -23.92 7.41
CA ALA A 211 -2.97 -25.22 6.74
C ALA A 211 -1.61 -25.50 6.07
N GLN A 212 -1.06 -24.53 5.35
CA GLN A 212 0.21 -24.70 4.64
C GLN A 212 1.42 -24.82 5.59
N ARG A 213 1.43 -24.06 6.70
CA ARG A 213 2.46 -24.18 7.76
C ARG A 213 2.38 -25.53 8.48
N ALA A 214 1.19 -26.08 8.66
CA ALA A 214 1.01 -27.41 9.24
C ALA A 214 1.51 -28.51 8.29
N ALA A 215 1.32 -28.33 6.97
CA ALA A 215 1.84 -29.25 5.95
C ALA A 215 3.37 -29.24 5.86
N ALA A 216 4.00 -28.06 5.94
CA ALA A 216 5.47 -27.92 5.87
C ALA A 216 6.23 -28.41 7.13
N ARG A 217 5.53 -28.81 8.19
CA ARG A 217 6.11 -29.34 9.44
C ARG A 217 6.04 -30.87 9.55
N ARG A 218 5.43 -31.53 8.58
CA ARG A 218 5.36 -33.00 8.49
C ARG A 218 6.44 -33.50 7.55
#